data_AF-A0A1M6MCF6-F1
#
_entry.id   AF-A0A1M6MCF6-F1
#
_cell.length_a   1.000
_cell.length_b   1.000
_cell.length_c   1.000
_cell.angle_alpha   90.00
_cell.angle_beta   90.00
_cell.angle_gamma   90.00
#
_symmetry.space_group_name_H-M   'P 1'
#
loop_
_entity.id
_entity.type
_entity.pdbx_description
1 polymer ?
#
loop_
_entity_poly.entity_id
_entity_poly.type
_entity_poly.pdbx_seq_one_letter_code
_entity_poly.pdbx_strand_id
1 'polypeptide(L)'
;MNDIAATDTRVVVDFAGTEDLSSAGTANCYLAKKVNTWYKFKATVRGNGAATAALISPTGSALAANAAINPASAELVWETNGHGKIIQGVILKDGYVYLKTGPTTEGNAVIAVKDRSGNVLWSWHIWKTHFNLAEMPTQTYKTNPRIMNASLYYNGLISRNLIMMDRNVGAEAEILYNSDTKEKTLSLFYQFGRKDPFPAGKNKAGEISIYDKDGNHLDEPALRGDKYIKMNSLISRETASIIAYAIAHPLTFILYDMADVNTEYIPSYNWIYGAFSPTTAWKASNNLWGGDVNGVSSLALDTKFIQKTIYDPCPLGWHMPPQDVWTNFTTTNTGEIPPMLDYNTTIPTYYNSPAEEKINVTVEGGGFFKTTVYGRRFFISSTSGEQAFYPAVGYRYGGNGQVYNIGYYCCVWSSSPYDNSSSFAHYLGAINEGVGPTSAAGRGHGFPVRCVKETP
;
A
#
# COMPACT_ATOMS: atom_id res chain seq x y z
N MET A 1 48.35 26.21 17.31
CA MET A 1 47.69 25.24 18.21
C MET A 1 46.52 24.68 17.43
N ASN A 2 46.66 23.44 16.97
CA ASN A 2 45.61 22.71 16.28
C ASN A 2 44.74 22.04 17.36
N ASP A 3 43.51 22.52 17.56
CA ASP A 3 42.51 21.76 18.30
C ASP A 3 41.61 21.02 17.30
N ILE A 4 41.94 19.76 17.12
CA ILE A 4 41.04 18.75 16.58
C ILE A 4 40.08 18.41 17.71
N ALA A 5 38.84 18.87 17.62
CA ALA A 5 37.78 18.45 18.53
C ALA A 5 37.52 16.95 18.33
N ALA A 6 38.02 16.16 19.27
CA ALA A 6 37.74 14.75 19.40
C ALA A 6 36.24 14.51 19.59
N THR A 7 35.75 13.49 18.90
CA THR A 7 34.40 12.94 18.99
C THR A 7 34.03 12.59 20.44
N ASP A 8 33.00 13.26 20.96
CA ASP A 8 32.38 12.93 22.24
C ASP A 8 31.69 11.55 22.16
N THR A 9 32.15 10.59 22.97
CA THR A 9 31.74 9.18 23.00
C THR A 9 30.84 8.83 24.19
N ARG A 10 30.20 9.81 24.84
CA ARG A 10 29.54 9.62 26.15
C ARG A 10 28.12 9.05 26.18
N VAL A 11 27.60 8.45 25.11
CA VAL A 11 26.32 7.72 25.16
C VAL A 11 26.54 6.26 24.81
N VAL A 12 26.83 5.44 25.84
CA VAL A 12 26.72 3.98 25.71
C VAL A 12 25.24 3.64 25.68
N VAL A 13 24.68 3.47 24.49
CA VAL A 13 23.32 2.95 24.33
C VAL A 13 23.34 1.48 24.68
N ASP A 14 22.63 1.11 25.75
CA ASP A 14 22.41 -0.29 26.08
C ASP A 14 21.39 -0.90 25.12
N PHE A 15 21.86 -1.84 24.29
CA PHE A 15 21.03 -2.59 23.35
C PHE A 15 20.61 -3.96 23.92
N ALA A 16 20.93 -4.28 25.17
CA ALA A 16 20.48 -5.51 25.81
C ALA A 16 18.95 -5.61 25.79
N GLY A 17 18.42 -6.78 25.43
CA GLY A 17 16.97 -7.01 25.35
C GLY A 17 16.26 -6.35 24.16
N THR A 18 17.00 -5.79 23.19
CA THR A 18 16.40 -5.25 21.94
C THR A 18 15.68 -6.36 21.18
N GLU A 19 14.39 -6.16 20.93
CA GLU A 19 13.55 -7.10 20.19
C GLU A 19 13.87 -7.04 18.68
N ASP A 20 14.15 -8.20 18.08
CA ASP A 20 14.45 -8.32 16.65
C ASP A 20 13.17 -8.61 15.85
N LEU A 21 12.67 -7.56 15.19
CA LEU A 21 11.45 -7.60 14.36
C LEU A 21 11.64 -8.46 13.11
N SER A 22 12.88 -8.79 12.75
CA SER A 22 13.23 -9.63 11.61
C SER A 22 13.67 -11.05 11.98
N SER A 23 13.61 -11.42 13.26
CA SER A 23 14.07 -12.73 13.76
C SER A 23 13.37 -13.93 13.10
N ALA A 24 12.07 -13.79 12.80
CA ALA A 24 11.28 -14.81 12.11
C ALA A 24 11.38 -14.74 10.57
N GLY A 25 11.97 -13.69 10.03
CA GLY A 25 12.03 -13.40 8.59
C GLY A 25 12.00 -11.90 8.32
N THR A 26 12.37 -11.50 7.10
CA THR A 26 12.38 -10.09 6.71
C THR A 26 11.10 -9.71 5.96
N ALA A 27 10.75 -8.43 5.97
CA ALA A 27 9.60 -7.86 5.24
C ALA A 27 9.84 -6.38 4.93
N ASN A 28 8.87 -5.71 4.30
CA ASN A 28 8.90 -4.25 4.08
C ASN A 28 8.17 -3.46 5.17
N CYS A 29 7.32 -4.11 5.96
CA CYS A 29 6.62 -3.50 7.09
C CYS A 29 6.93 -4.27 8.37
N TYR A 30 7.37 -3.56 9.41
CA TYR A 30 7.58 -4.10 10.75
C TYR A 30 6.67 -3.41 11.77
N LEU A 31 6.11 -4.19 12.69
CA LEU A 31 5.21 -3.70 13.72
C LEU A 31 5.96 -3.46 15.03
N ALA A 32 5.76 -2.29 15.63
CA ALA A 32 6.36 -1.93 16.90
C ALA A 32 5.25 -1.64 17.95
N LYS A 33 5.15 -2.51 18.96
CA LYS A 33 4.07 -2.44 19.98
C LYS A 33 4.38 -1.51 21.15
N LYS A 34 5.58 -1.57 21.70
CA LYS A 34 5.95 -0.84 22.93
C LYS A 34 6.42 0.58 22.59
N VAL A 35 6.15 1.52 23.49
CA VAL A 35 6.64 2.91 23.41
C VAL A 35 8.02 3.02 24.04
N ASN A 36 8.81 4.04 23.66
CA ASN A 36 10.13 4.33 24.24
C ASN A 36 11.10 3.13 24.29
N THR A 37 10.93 2.14 23.40
CA THR A 37 11.62 0.86 23.42
C THR A 37 12.54 0.73 22.19
N TRP A 38 13.70 0.09 22.38
CA TRP A 38 14.58 -0.29 21.29
C TRP A 38 14.11 -1.56 20.60
N TYR A 39 14.06 -1.49 19.28
CA TYR A 39 13.86 -2.61 18.37
C TYR A 39 15.03 -2.67 17.37
N LYS A 40 15.18 -3.81 16.70
CA LYS A 40 16.08 -3.94 15.56
C LYS A 40 15.46 -4.74 14.41
N PHE A 41 15.96 -4.52 13.20
CA PHE A 41 15.68 -5.37 12.05
C PHE A 41 16.89 -5.41 11.11
N LYS A 42 17.01 -6.50 10.34
CA LYS A 42 18.13 -6.74 9.43
C LYS A 42 18.17 -5.68 8.33
N ALA A 43 19.29 -4.97 8.24
CA ALA A 43 19.50 -3.85 7.31
C ALA A 43 20.08 -4.30 5.95
N THR A 44 20.58 -5.53 5.87
CA THR A 44 21.35 -6.04 4.73
C THR A 44 20.52 -6.82 3.72
N VAL A 45 19.22 -6.95 3.93
CA VAL A 45 18.30 -7.73 3.07
C VAL A 45 17.13 -6.85 2.65
N ARG A 46 16.86 -6.79 1.34
CA ARG A 46 15.73 -6.03 0.79
C ARG A 46 14.42 -6.78 1.04
N GLY A 47 13.41 -6.09 1.56
CA GLY A 47 12.06 -6.63 1.75
C GLY A 47 12.04 -8.02 2.39
N ASN A 48 11.37 -8.97 1.75
CA ASN A 48 11.30 -10.36 2.21
C ASN A 48 12.49 -11.24 1.80
N GLY A 49 13.52 -10.68 1.16
CA GLY A 49 14.69 -11.44 0.72
C GLY A 49 14.43 -12.41 -0.44
N ALA A 50 13.29 -12.33 -1.12
CA ALA A 50 12.98 -13.21 -2.25
C ALA A 50 13.99 -13.07 -3.40
N ALA A 51 14.24 -14.18 -4.11
CA ALA A 51 14.95 -14.13 -5.38
C ALA A 51 14.19 -13.21 -6.34
N THR A 52 14.92 -12.31 -7.01
CA THR A 52 14.32 -11.25 -7.83
C THR A 52 14.73 -11.45 -9.27
N ALA A 53 13.75 -11.69 -10.15
CA ALA A 53 14.02 -11.82 -11.59
C ALA A 53 14.58 -10.51 -12.17
N ALA A 54 15.41 -10.62 -13.21
CA ALA A 54 16.01 -9.48 -13.90
C ALA A 54 14.97 -8.42 -14.31
N LEU A 55 13.77 -8.87 -14.72
CA LEU A 55 12.65 -8.03 -15.16
C LEU A 55 12.22 -6.98 -14.12
N ILE A 56 12.22 -7.34 -12.84
CA ILE A 56 11.81 -6.45 -11.73
C ILE A 56 12.99 -6.06 -10.84
N SER A 57 14.22 -6.36 -11.25
CA SER A 57 15.41 -6.05 -10.47
C SER A 57 15.83 -4.59 -10.67
N PRO A 58 16.24 -3.87 -9.61
CA PRO A 58 16.76 -2.52 -9.75
C PRO A 58 18.11 -2.46 -10.49
N THR A 59 18.79 -3.59 -10.68
CA THR A 59 20.06 -3.66 -11.43
C THR A 59 19.86 -4.12 -12.88
N GLY A 60 18.64 -4.46 -13.28
CA GLY A 60 18.35 -5.11 -14.56
C GLY A 60 18.89 -6.54 -14.68
N SER A 61 19.53 -7.06 -13.63
CA SER A 61 20.06 -8.42 -13.54
C SER A 61 19.39 -9.20 -12.42
N ALA A 62 19.23 -10.51 -12.57
CA ALA A 62 18.61 -11.33 -11.54
C ALA A 62 19.40 -11.26 -10.21
N LEU A 63 18.68 -11.18 -9.09
CA LEU A 63 19.24 -11.20 -7.75
C LEU A 63 18.90 -12.54 -7.10
N ALA A 64 19.91 -13.20 -6.54
CA ALA A 64 19.68 -14.39 -5.73
C ALA A 64 18.82 -14.08 -4.49
N ALA A 65 18.20 -15.12 -3.91
CA ALA A 65 17.54 -14.98 -2.62
C ALA A 65 18.53 -14.42 -1.58
N ASN A 66 18.06 -13.48 -0.76
CA ASN A 66 18.84 -12.76 0.23
C ASN A 66 20.06 -12.00 -0.34
N ALA A 67 20.01 -11.59 -1.61
CA ALA A 67 21.06 -10.76 -2.21
C ALA A 67 21.33 -9.51 -1.34
N ALA A 68 22.55 -9.43 -0.82
CA ALA A 68 22.90 -8.47 0.21
C ALA A 68 22.98 -7.03 -0.30
N ILE A 69 22.65 -6.09 0.59
CA ILE A 69 23.05 -4.68 0.50
C ILE A 69 24.05 -4.34 1.59
N ASN A 70 24.92 -3.36 1.31
CA ASN A 70 25.99 -2.93 2.21
C ASN A 70 25.72 -1.50 2.72
N PRO A 71 24.79 -1.32 3.67
CA PRO A 71 24.50 -0.01 4.23
C PRO A 71 25.66 0.51 5.08
N ALA A 72 25.86 1.83 5.06
CA ALA A 72 26.85 2.57 5.85
C ALA A 72 26.19 3.50 6.87
N SER A 73 24.93 3.88 6.67
CA SER A 73 24.14 4.65 7.65
C SER A 73 22.65 4.32 7.55
N ALA A 74 21.88 4.77 8.53
CA ALA A 74 20.41 4.67 8.55
C ALA A 74 19.81 5.98 9.06
N GLU A 75 18.65 6.36 8.56
CA GLU A 75 17.94 7.58 8.98
C GLU A 75 16.42 7.46 8.86
N LEU A 76 15.71 8.31 9.60
CA LEU A 76 14.30 8.56 9.37
C LEU A 76 14.11 9.20 7.99
N VAL A 77 13.04 8.84 7.28
CA VAL A 77 12.58 9.54 6.07
C VAL A 77 11.44 10.48 6.43
N TRP A 78 10.41 9.95 7.09
CA TRP A 78 9.28 10.71 7.63
C TRP A 78 8.59 9.94 8.76
N GLU A 79 7.85 10.66 9.62
CA GLU A 79 6.96 10.08 10.64
C GLU A 79 5.65 10.89 10.81
N THR A 80 4.61 10.25 11.34
CA THR A 80 3.36 10.91 11.72
C THR A 80 3.40 11.42 13.17
N ASN A 81 2.40 12.20 13.57
CA ASN A 81 2.10 12.57 14.96
C ASN A 81 3.11 13.51 15.64
N GLY A 82 4.10 14.03 14.90
CA GLY A 82 5.11 14.98 15.40
C GLY A 82 6.54 14.44 15.32
N HIS A 83 7.52 15.35 15.22
CA HIS A 83 8.93 14.96 15.22
C HIS A 83 9.35 14.32 16.56
N GLY A 84 10.01 13.15 16.48
CA GLY A 84 10.43 12.34 17.62
C GLY A 84 9.29 11.61 18.35
N LYS A 85 8.09 11.56 17.76
CA LYS A 85 6.90 11.00 18.42
C LYS A 85 6.69 9.52 18.12
N ILE A 86 7.07 9.08 16.92
CA ILE A 86 7.05 7.68 16.53
C ILE A 86 8.46 7.09 16.61
N ILE A 87 9.48 7.80 16.14
CA ILE A 87 10.88 7.35 16.17
C ILE A 87 11.76 8.42 16.82
N GLN A 88 12.40 8.08 17.94
CA GLN A 88 13.33 8.96 18.67
C GLN A 88 14.80 8.77 18.29
N GLY A 89 15.14 7.65 17.65
CA GLY A 89 16.52 7.35 17.31
C GLY A 89 16.62 6.23 16.29
N VAL A 90 17.59 6.36 15.39
CA VAL A 90 17.92 5.38 14.36
C VAL A 90 19.44 5.21 14.33
N ILE A 91 19.92 3.98 14.45
CA ILE A 91 21.35 3.66 14.46
C ILE A 91 21.58 2.42 13.60
N LEU A 92 22.54 2.49 12.67
CA LEU A 92 23.02 1.31 11.96
C LEU A 92 24.18 0.67 12.73
N LYS A 93 24.07 -0.61 13.11
CA LYS A 93 25.12 -1.34 13.80
C LYS A 93 25.04 -2.84 13.49
N ASP A 94 26.17 -3.49 13.24
CA ASP A 94 26.31 -4.93 13.05
C ASP A 94 25.37 -5.52 11.97
N GLY A 95 25.08 -4.76 10.92
CA GLY A 95 24.16 -5.17 9.84
C GLY A 95 22.66 -5.07 10.19
N TYR A 96 22.32 -4.41 11.29
CA TYR A 96 20.96 -4.14 11.74
C TYR A 96 20.70 -2.63 11.83
N VAL A 97 19.47 -2.22 11.53
CA VAL A 97 18.94 -0.94 11.98
C VAL A 97 18.38 -1.15 13.37
N TYR A 98 18.90 -0.40 14.33
CA TYR A 98 18.31 -0.22 15.65
C TYR A 98 17.44 1.04 15.61
N LEU A 99 16.21 0.93 16.10
CA LEU A 99 15.26 2.04 16.19
C LEU A 99 14.70 2.15 17.59
N LYS A 100 14.59 3.37 18.12
CA LYS A 100 13.91 3.65 19.38
C LYS A 100 12.56 4.25 19.08
N THR A 101 11.48 3.57 19.44
CA THR A 101 10.12 4.13 19.32
C THR A 101 9.95 5.33 20.26
N GLY A 102 9.12 6.30 19.89
CA GLY A 102 8.76 7.42 20.74
C GLY A 102 7.61 7.14 21.72
N PRO A 103 7.04 8.20 22.34
CA PRO A 103 5.99 8.09 23.35
C PRO A 103 4.59 7.86 22.76
N THR A 104 4.38 8.09 21.46
CA THR A 104 3.07 7.92 20.84
C THR A 104 2.78 6.44 20.61
N THR A 105 1.59 5.99 21.00
CA THR A 105 1.21 4.57 20.98
C THR A 105 0.97 4.03 19.59
N GLU A 106 0.53 4.88 18.65
CA GLU A 106 0.21 4.50 17.28
C GLU A 106 0.70 5.54 16.26
N GLY A 107 0.98 5.10 15.04
CA GLY A 107 1.41 5.95 13.95
C GLY A 107 2.35 5.23 13.00
N ASN A 108 2.95 6.00 12.10
CA ASN A 108 3.74 5.45 11.01
C ASN A 108 5.05 6.21 10.86
N ALA A 109 6.09 5.47 10.49
CA ALA A 109 7.36 6.05 10.08
C ALA A 109 7.96 5.25 8.93
N VAL A 110 8.82 5.90 8.15
CA VAL A 110 9.68 5.21 7.17
C VAL A 110 11.13 5.45 7.55
N ILE A 111 11.90 4.37 7.63
CA ILE A 111 13.35 4.41 7.87
C ILE A 111 14.06 3.91 6.62
N ALA A 112 15.13 4.59 6.22
CA ALA A 112 15.96 4.21 5.09
C ALA A 112 17.40 3.89 5.53
N VAL A 113 18.06 3.00 4.78
CA VAL A 113 19.50 2.77 4.90
C VAL A 113 20.21 3.28 3.66
N LYS A 114 21.42 3.81 3.84
CA LYS A 114 22.19 4.47 2.79
C LYS A 114 23.56 3.86 2.61
N ASP A 115 24.10 3.94 1.41
CA ASP A 115 25.51 3.65 1.14
C ASP A 115 26.44 4.75 1.69
N ARG A 116 27.76 4.60 1.47
CA ARG A 116 28.77 5.60 1.89
C ARG A 116 28.68 6.92 1.14
N SER A 117 28.05 6.93 -0.03
CA SER A 117 27.82 8.12 -0.86
C SER A 117 26.54 8.85 -0.48
N GLY A 118 25.76 8.31 0.45
CA GLY A 118 24.49 8.89 0.90
C GLY A 118 23.28 8.50 0.05
N ASN A 119 23.42 7.54 -0.88
CA ASN A 119 22.27 7.06 -1.66
C ASN A 119 21.47 6.05 -0.84
N VAL A 120 20.15 6.18 -0.84
CA VAL A 120 19.26 5.19 -0.21
C VAL A 120 19.33 3.87 -0.98
N LEU A 121 19.61 2.79 -0.25
CA LEU A 121 19.68 1.42 -0.79
C LEU A 121 18.35 0.68 -0.66
N TRP A 122 17.62 0.99 0.43
CA TRP A 122 16.30 0.44 0.74
C TRP A 122 15.66 1.21 1.90
N SER A 123 14.36 1.06 2.06
CA SER A 123 13.56 1.66 3.14
C SER A 123 12.47 0.69 3.60
N TRP A 124 12.04 0.88 4.85
CA TRP A 124 11.05 0.05 5.52
C TRP A 124 10.00 0.92 6.20
N HIS A 125 8.76 0.45 6.17
CA HIS A 125 7.66 0.99 6.94
C HIS A 125 7.71 0.43 8.37
N ILE A 126 7.70 1.33 9.35
CA ILE A 126 7.51 1.00 10.76
C ILE A 126 6.09 1.39 11.12
N TRP A 127 5.26 0.38 11.41
CA TRP A 127 3.90 0.57 11.89
C TRP A 127 3.89 0.48 13.41
N LYS A 128 3.83 1.65 14.05
CA LYS A 128 3.66 1.76 15.50
C LYS A 128 2.20 1.49 15.81
N THR A 129 1.92 0.48 16.61
CA THR A 129 0.54 0.09 16.95
C THR A 129 0.44 -0.57 18.33
N HIS A 130 -0.74 -0.97 18.76
CA HIS A 130 -1.01 -1.63 20.05
C HIS A 130 -0.91 -3.17 19.99
N PHE A 131 -0.75 -3.75 18.79
CA PHE A 131 -0.52 -5.17 18.56
C PHE A 131 0.84 -5.42 17.91
N ASN A 132 1.36 -6.63 18.03
CA ASN A 132 2.53 -7.09 17.26
C ASN A 132 2.10 -8.06 16.14
N LEU A 133 3.06 -8.64 15.43
CA LEU A 133 2.77 -9.53 14.31
C LEU A 133 1.96 -10.78 14.72
N ALA A 134 2.23 -11.35 15.89
CA ALA A 134 1.54 -12.55 16.39
C ALA A 134 0.10 -12.26 16.86
N GLU A 135 -0.15 -11.02 17.29
CA GLU A 135 -1.44 -10.53 17.78
C GLU A 135 -2.24 -9.81 16.70
N MET A 136 -1.81 -9.86 15.43
CA MET A 136 -2.41 -9.08 14.35
C MET A 136 -3.91 -9.41 14.21
N PRO A 137 -4.80 -8.41 14.36
CA PRO A 137 -6.23 -8.63 14.20
C PRO A 137 -6.59 -9.09 12.79
N THR A 138 -7.46 -10.09 12.70
CA THR A 138 -7.82 -10.74 11.43
C THR A 138 -9.31 -10.95 11.29
N GLN A 139 -9.78 -10.96 10.05
CA GLN A 139 -11.15 -11.29 9.66
C GLN A 139 -11.13 -12.35 8.55
N THR A 140 -12.15 -13.22 8.47
CA THR A 140 -12.21 -14.28 7.44
C THR A 140 -13.20 -13.93 6.34
N TYR A 141 -12.71 -13.72 5.13
CA TYR A 141 -13.51 -13.32 3.98
C TYR A 141 -13.81 -14.56 3.14
N LYS A 142 -15.07 -14.79 2.81
CA LYS A 142 -15.50 -15.84 1.89
C LYS A 142 -15.75 -15.24 0.52
N THR A 143 -15.08 -15.77 -0.51
CA THR A 143 -15.31 -15.32 -1.89
C THR A 143 -16.65 -15.85 -2.41
N ASN A 144 -17.29 -15.07 -3.28
CA ASN A 144 -18.60 -15.38 -3.86
C ASN A 144 -18.56 -15.41 -5.39
N PRO A 145 -18.01 -16.49 -5.99
CA PRO A 145 -17.96 -16.66 -7.45
C PRO A 145 -19.34 -16.61 -8.12
N ARG A 146 -19.38 -16.06 -9.34
CA ARG A 146 -20.58 -15.95 -10.18
C ARG A 146 -20.24 -16.34 -11.61
N ILE A 147 -21.25 -16.75 -12.37
CA ILE A 147 -21.13 -16.90 -13.81
C ILE A 147 -21.44 -15.55 -14.46
N MET A 148 -20.42 -14.95 -15.04
CA MET A 148 -20.38 -13.63 -15.65
C MET A 148 -20.26 -13.70 -17.18
N ASN A 149 -20.25 -12.54 -17.84
CA ASN A 149 -19.89 -12.47 -19.25
C ASN A 149 -18.48 -13.05 -19.47
N ALA A 150 -18.42 -14.19 -20.14
CA ALA A 150 -17.19 -14.96 -20.37
C ALA A 150 -16.17 -14.26 -21.28
N SER A 151 -16.53 -13.15 -21.93
CA SER A 151 -15.59 -12.30 -22.68
C SER A 151 -14.90 -11.24 -21.82
N LEU A 152 -15.39 -10.97 -20.61
CA LEU A 152 -14.88 -9.93 -19.71
C LEU A 152 -14.29 -10.50 -18.42
N TYR A 153 -14.86 -11.60 -17.92
CA TYR A 153 -14.53 -12.16 -16.62
C TYR A 153 -14.20 -13.64 -16.70
N TYR A 154 -13.26 -14.06 -15.85
CA TYR A 154 -12.99 -15.46 -15.63
C TYR A 154 -14.06 -16.12 -14.76
N ASN A 155 -14.68 -17.17 -15.30
CA ASN A 155 -15.78 -17.91 -14.67
C ASN A 155 -15.35 -19.20 -13.96
N GLY A 156 -14.05 -19.41 -13.75
CA GLY A 156 -13.51 -20.62 -13.09
C GLY A 156 -13.17 -20.42 -11.61
N LEU A 157 -13.61 -19.33 -10.98
CA LEU A 157 -13.36 -19.07 -9.57
C LEU A 157 -14.03 -20.12 -8.68
N ILE A 158 -13.30 -20.58 -7.66
CA ILE A 158 -13.81 -21.49 -6.62
C ILE A 158 -13.97 -20.70 -5.32
N SER A 159 -15.11 -20.86 -4.65
CA SER A 159 -15.35 -20.19 -3.36
C SER A 159 -14.33 -20.66 -2.33
N ARG A 160 -13.70 -19.72 -1.64
CA ARG A 160 -12.65 -19.98 -0.66
C ARG A 160 -12.68 -18.95 0.46
N ASN A 161 -12.03 -19.30 1.57
CA ASN A 161 -11.82 -18.39 2.69
C ASN A 161 -10.42 -17.77 2.59
N LEU A 162 -10.34 -16.46 2.84
CA LEU A 162 -9.12 -15.67 2.89
C LEU A 162 -9.05 -14.98 4.24
N ILE A 163 -7.92 -15.14 4.95
CA ILE A 163 -7.71 -14.48 6.25
C ILE A 163 -7.11 -13.10 5.96
N MET A 164 -7.88 -12.05 6.20
CA MET A 164 -7.53 -10.66 5.93
C MET A 164 -7.13 -9.95 7.21
N MET A 165 -6.28 -8.93 7.11
CA MET A 165 -6.20 -7.91 8.17
C MET A 165 -7.57 -7.22 8.30
N ASP A 166 -7.96 -6.87 9.52
CA ASP A 166 -9.22 -6.14 9.76
C ASP A 166 -9.16 -4.67 9.31
N ARG A 167 -7.97 -4.14 9.04
CA ARG A 167 -7.71 -2.75 8.66
C ARG A 167 -6.61 -2.63 7.61
N ASN A 168 -6.55 -1.46 6.99
CA ASN A 168 -5.49 -1.14 6.01
C ASN A 168 -4.13 -1.02 6.73
N VAL A 169 -3.04 -1.31 6.01
CA VAL A 169 -1.69 -1.18 6.56
C VAL A 169 -1.43 0.27 6.98
N GLY A 170 -0.95 0.43 8.22
CA GLY A 170 -0.69 1.75 8.82
C GLY A 170 -1.91 2.43 9.46
N ALA A 171 -3.08 1.79 9.47
CA ALA A 171 -4.29 2.35 10.09
C ALA A 171 -4.29 2.18 11.63
N GLU A 172 -4.83 3.16 12.34
CA GLU A 172 -4.94 3.15 13.81
C GLU A 172 -6.29 2.57 14.30
N ALA A 173 -7.25 2.37 13.40
CA ALA A 173 -8.54 1.81 13.75
C ALA A 173 -9.08 0.83 12.71
N GLU A 174 -9.81 -0.16 13.21
CA GLU A 174 -10.64 -1.06 12.42
C GLU A 174 -11.86 -0.34 11.83
N ILE A 175 -12.50 0.54 12.61
CA ILE A 175 -13.68 1.30 12.20
C ILE A 175 -13.56 2.77 12.63
N LEU A 176 -14.13 3.67 11.82
CA LEU A 176 -14.22 5.09 12.14
C LEU A 176 -15.68 5.55 12.12
N TYR A 177 -16.13 6.08 13.26
CA TYR A 177 -17.44 6.70 13.36
C TYR A 177 -17.33 8.20 13.11
N ASN A 178 -18.36 8.79 12.52
CA ASN A 178 -18.36 10.24 12.31
C ASN A 178 -18.44 11.04 13.61
N SER A 179 -18.88 10.40 14.70
CA SER A 179 -18.86 10.93 16.07
C SER A 179 -17.50 10.87 16.76
N ASP A 180 -16.50 10.17 16.19
CA ASP A 180 -15.19 10.07 16.81
C ASP A 180 -14.49 11.43 16.86
N THR A 181 -13.97 11.79 18.03
CA THR A 181 -13.28 13.07 18.28
C THR A 181 -11.77 12.98 18.13
N LYS A 182 -11.21 11.76 18.11
CA LYS A 182 -9.79 11.54 17.87
C LYS A 182 -9.52 11.37 16.39
N GLU A 183 -8.61 12.18 15.88
CA GLU A 183 -8.03 11.96 14.55
C GLU A 183 -7.17 10.70 14.57
N LYS A 184 -7.41 9.82 13.61
CA LYS A 184 -6.69 8.55 13.47
C LYS A 184 -6.10 8.49 12.08
N THR A 185 -4.87 7.99 11.94
CA THR A 185 -4.38 7.62 10.61
C THR A 185 -5.26 6.51 10.07
N LEU A 186 -5.95 6.79 8.97
CA LEU A 186 -6.92 5.86 8.38
C LEU A 186 -6.28 4.91 7.38
N SER A 187 -5.21 5.34 6.70
CA SER A 187 -4.43 4.57 5.73
C SER A 187 -3.18 5.35 5.29
N LEU A 188 -2.22 4.62 4.70
CA LEU A 188 -1.17 5.18 3.85
C LEU A 188 -1.51 4.89 2.38
N PHE A 189 -0.96 5.66 1.45
CA PHE A 189 -1.11 5.42 0.02
C PHE A 189 0.12 4.69 -0.54
N TYR A 190 -0.09 3.79 -1.51
CA TYR A 190 0.97 3.07 -2.20
C TYR A 190 0.72 3.14 -3.70
N GLN A 191 1.75 3.45 -4.50
CA GLN A 191 1.67 3.25 -5.94
C GLN A 191 1.79 1.76 -6.25
N PHE A 192 1.04 1.28 -7.24
CA PHE A 192 0.98 -0.15 -7.52
C PHE A 192 2.38 -0.72 -7.78
N GLY A 193 2.73 -1.79 -7.07
CA GLY A 193 4.05 -2.44 -7.17
C GLY A 193 5.15 -1.81 -6.32
N ARG A 194 4.91 -0.71 -5.59
CA ARG A 194 5.92 -0.11 -4.69
C ARG A 194 5.74 -0.60 -3.25
N LYS A 195 6.88 -0.73 -2.54
CA LYS A 195 6.91 -1.03 -1.10
C LYS A 195 6.71 0.21 -0.21
N ASP A 196 6.94 1.40 -0.75
CA ASP A 196 7.05 2.63 0.03
C ASP A 196 5.67 3.27 0.28
N PRO A 197 5.28 3.49 1.54
CA PRO A 197 4.08 4.23 1.85
C PRO A 197 4.28 5.74 1.67
N PHE A 198 3.24 6.38 1.16
CA PHE A 198 3.08 7.83 1.14
C PHE A 198 2.08 8.23 2.21
N PRO A 199 2.42 9.21 3.06
CA PRO A 199 1.47 9.73 4.02
C PRO A 199 0.38 10.50 3.26
N ALA A 200 -0.84 10.46 3.79
CA ALA A 200 -2.00 11.05 3.10
C ALA A 200 -1.98 12.58 3.08
N GLY A 201 -1.23 13.25 3.96
CA GLY A 201 -1.20 14.71 4.09
C GLY A 201 -2.49 15.33 4.65
N LYS A 202 -3.62 14.62 4.53
CA LYS A 202 -4.95 15.08 4.93
C LYS A 202 -5.85 13.90 5.28
N ASN A 203 -6.76 14.10 6.22
CA ASN A 203 -7.81 13.18 6.65
C ASN A 203 -9.19 13.88 6.67
N LYS A 204 -10.18 13.24 7.31
CA LYS A 204 -11.52 13.81 7.51
C LYS A 204 -11.52 15.15 8.26
N ALA A 205 -10.68 15.29 9.27
CA ALA A 205 -10.65 16.40 10.22
C ALA A 205 -9.75 17.56 9.77
N GLY A 206 -8.82 17.31 8.86
CA GLY A 206 -7.90 18.31 8.37
C GLY A 206 -6.57 17.69 7.95
N GLU A 207 -5.50 18.41 8.23
CA GLU A 207 -4.14 17.99 7.93
C GLU A 207 -3.65 16.89 8.88
N ILE A 208 -2.88 15.92 8.36
CA ILE A 208 -2.17 14.95 9.21
C ILE A 208 -0.78 15.50 9.50
N SER A 209 -0.41 15.61 10.78
CA SER A 209 0.93 16.03 11.20
C SER A 209 2.01 15.04 10.75
N ILE A 210 2.77 15.42 9.72
CA ILE A 210 3.86 14.61 9.13
C ILE A 210 5.16 15.41 9.22
N TYR A 211 6.25 14.75 9.61
CA TYR A 211 7.54 15.39 9.79
C TYR A 211 8.65 14.60 9.11
N ASP A 212 9.62 15.31 8.52
CA ASP A 212 10.85 14.69 8.05
C ASP A 212 11.88 14.49 9.18
N LYS A 213 13.05 13.96 8.82
CA LYS A 213 14.17 13.72 9.74
C LYS A 213 14.72 14.97 10.42
N ASP A 214 14.53 16.14 9.83
CA ASP A 214 15.05 17.41 10.34
C ASP A 214 13.98 18.14 11.18
N GLY A 215 12.80 17.52 11.35
CA GLY A 215 11.68 18.10 12.08
C GLY A 215 10.90 19.14 11.27
N ASN A 216 11.07 19.18 9.94
CA ASN A 216 10.23 20.03 9.10
C ASN A 216 8.86 19.39 8.93
N HIS A 217 7.82 20.20 9.11
CA HIS A 217 6.45 19.79 8.82
C HIS A 217 6.25 19.62 7.31
N LEU A 218 5.66 18.50 6.90
CA LEU A 218 5.39 18.16 5.51
C LEU A 218 3.88 18.20 5.24
N ASP A 219 3.37 19.40 5.00
CA ASP A 219 1.98 19.63 4.61
C ASP A 219 1.67 19.11 3.20
N GLU A 220 0.38 19.11 2.82
CA GLU A 220 -0.03 18.67 1.46
C GLU A 220 0.70 19.46 0.34
N PRO A 221 0.83 20.80 0.41
CA PRO A 221 1.66 21.56 -0.53
C PRO A 221 3.13 21.10 -0.58
N ALA A 222 3.79 20.90 0.56
CA ALA A 222 5.18 20.45 0.62
C ALA A 222 5.33 19.08 -0.03
N LEU A 223 4.45 18.12 0.29
CA LEU A 223 4.43 16.78 -0.31
C LEU A 223 4.17 16.79 -1.83
N ARG A 224 3.66 17.89 -2.37
CA ARG A 224 3.46 18.14 -3.80
C ARG A 224 4.52 19.03 -4.44
N GLY A 225 5.51 19.49 -3.69
CA GLY A 225 6.63 20.25 -4.24
C GLY A 225 7.66 19.35 -4.94
N ASP A 226 8.49 19.94 -5.80
CA ASP A 226 9.48 19.27 -6.66
C ASP A 226 10.44 18.32 -5.92
N LYS A 227 10.59 18.48 -4.60
CA LYS A 227 11.38 17.57 -3.75
C LYS A 227 10.76 16.18 -3.64
N TYR A 228 9.42 16.09 -3.63
CA TYR A 228 8.68 14.86 -3.33
C TYR A 228 7.74 14.41 -4.46
N ILE A 229 7.78 15.07 -5.62
CA ILE A 229 7.13 14.61 -6.84
C ILE A 229 8.11 14.63 -8.01
N LYS A 230 8.00 13.67 -8.93
CA LYS A 230 8.81 13.65 -10.15
C LYS A 230 8.07 12.93 -11.27
N MET A 231 8.04 13.49 -12.47
CA MET A 231 7.46 12.79 -13.62
C MET A 231 8.35 11.62 -14.06
N ASN A 232 7.73 10.50 -14.42
CA ASN A 232 8.41 9.28 -14.87
C ASN A 232 9.36 9.53 -16.07
N SER A 233 8.94 10.38 -17.00
CA SER A 233 9.70 10.79 -18.19
C SER A 233 10.97 11.58 -17.89
N LEU A 234 11.04 12.21 -16.72
CA LEU A 234 12.19 12.97 -16.24
C LEU A 234 13.15 12.12 -15.39
N ILE A 235 12.82 10.85 -15.15
CA ILE A 235 13.66 9.92 -14.37
C ILE A 235 14.46 9.03 -15.32
N SER A 236 13.77 8.15 -16.03
CA SER A 236 14.37 7.22 -16.99
C SER A 236 13.29 6.52 -17.82
N ARG A 237 13.66 6.12 -19.03
CA ARG A 237 12.86 5.24 -19.89
C ARG A 237 13.19 3.76 -19.71
N GLU A 238 14.24 3.46 -18.94
CA GLU A 238 14.64 2.09 -18.63
C GLU A 238 13.95 1.60 -17.35
N THR A 239 13.32 0.42 -17.44
CA THR A 239 12.55 -0.16 -16.33
C THR A 239 13.38 -0.36 -15.06
N ALA A 240 14.58 -0.93 -15.17
CA ALA A 240 15.45 -1.14 -14.01
C ALA A 240 15.84 0.19 -13.35
N SER A 241 16.17 1.21 -14.15
CA SER A 241 16.61 2.52 -13.68
C SER A 241 15.50 3.29 -12.97
N ILE A 242 14.25 3.24 -13.45
CA ILE A 242 13.12 3.89 -12.73
C ILE A 242 12.72 3.11 -11.46
N ILE A 243 12.85 1.79 -11.44
CA ILE A 243 12.70 0.97 -10.23
C ILE A 243 13.79 1.33 -9.20
N ALA A 244 15.04 1.45 -9.64
CA ALA A 244 16.16 1.87 -8.80
C ALA A 244 15.94 3.27 -8.21
N TYR A 245 15.44 4.21 -9.02
CA TYR A 245 15.08 5.54 -8.55
C TYR A 245 13.96 5.48 -7.48
N ALA A 246 12.90 4.72 -7.71
CA ALA A 246 11.81 4.57 -6.74
C ALA A 246 12.30 4.03 -5.38
N ILE A 247 13.30 3.14 -5.38
CA ILE A 247 13.95 2.63 -4.17
C ILE A 247 14.80 3.71 -3.48
N ALA A 248 15.57 4.46 -4.26
CA ALA A 248 16.45 5.51 -3.75
C ALA A 248 15.68 6.75 -3.24
N HIS A 249 14.42 6.89 -3.63
CA HIS A 249 13.57 8.04 -3.30
C HIS A 249 12.22 7.61 -2.71
N PRO A 250 12.21 7.07 -1.46
CA PRO A 250 11.03 6.43 -0.88
C PRO A 250 9.85 7.38 -0.63
N LEU A 251 10.10 8.70 -0.45
CA LEU A 251 9.04 9.70 -0.30
C LEU A 251 8.70 10.43 -1.63
N THR A 252 9.41 10.16 -2.73
CA THR A 252 9.09 10.76 -4.02
C THR A 252 7.96 9.99 -4.69
N PHE A 253 6.83 10.67 -4.88
CA PHE A 253 5.68 10.15 -5.61
C PHE A 253 5.91 10.37 -7.12
N ILE A 254 5.98 9.27 -7.87
CA ILE A 254 6.37 9.33 -9.28
C ILE A 254 5.12 9.51 -10.14
N LEU A 255 5.00 10.66 -10.78
CA LEU A 255 3.87 10.99 -11.63
C LEU A 255 4.00 10.28 -12.99
N TYR A 256 2.88 9.85 -13.57
CA TYR A 256 2.90 9.46 -14.99
C TYR A 256 2.82 10.72 -15.86
N ASP A 257 3.64 10.77 -16.90
CA ASP A 257 3.58 11.82 -17.91
C ASP A 257 2.40 11.57 -18.85
N MET A 258 1.59 12.59 -19.13
CA MET A 258 0.51 12.51 -20.13
C MET A 258 1.05 12.37 -21.56
N ALA A 259 2.33 12.68 -21.79
CA ALA A 259 3.03 12.45 -23.05
C ALA A 259 3.70 11.06 -23.14
N ASP A 260 3.72 10.27 -22.06
CA ASP A 260 4.11 8.86 -22.10
C ASP A 260 2.94 8.05 -22.68
N VAL A 261 2.77 8.13 -24.00
CA VAL A 261 1.65 7.55 -24.74
C VAL A 261 2.05 6.39 -25.66
N ASN A 262 1.13 5.47 -25.89
CA ASN A 262 1.28 4.40 -26.89
C ASN A 262 1.00 4.93 -28.32
N THR A 263 0.96 4.03 -29.30
CA THR A 263 0.66 4.36 -30.71
C THR A 263 -0.75 4.90 -30.97
N GLU A 264 -1.65 4.78 -30.00
CA GLU A 264 -3.03 5.30 -30.03
C GLU A 264 -3.18 6.59 -29.21
N TYR A 265 -2.07 7.21 -28.78
CA TYR A 265 -2.05 8.41 -27.95
C TYR A 265 -2.68 8.24 -26.55
N ILE A 266 -2.72 7.00 -26.04
CA ILE A 266 -3.22 6.69 -24.69
C ILE A 266 -2.04 6.68 -23.72
N PRO A 267 -2.08 7.48 -22.62
CA PRO A 267 -1.03 7.48 -21.61
C PRO A 267 -0.82 6.11 -20.94
N SER A 268 0.37 5.85 -20.41
CA SER A 268 0.65 4.58 -19.70
C SER A 268 -0.11 4.48 -18.37
N TYR A 269 -0.47 5.63 -17.79
CA TYR A 269 -1.04 5.78 -16.45
C TYR A 269 -0.21 5.06 -15.37
N ASN A 270 1.09 4.92 -15.59
CA ASN A 270 2.00 4.12 -14.77
C ASN A 270 3.19 4.96 -14.32
N TRP A 271 3.64 4.74 -13.09
CA TRP A 271 4.85 5.40 -12.60
C TRP A 271 6.11 4.85 -13.28
N ILE A 272 6.06 3.67 -13.89
CA ILE A 272 7.08 3.14 -14.80
C ILE A 272 6.79 3.66 -16.21
N TYR A 273 7.72 4.43 -16.77
CA TYR A 273 7.61 4.97 -18.12
C TYR A 273 7.46 3.85 -19.16
N GLY A 274 6.59 4.03 -20.16
CA GLY A 274 6.42 3.11 -21.29
C GLY A 274 5.71 1.79 -20.96
N ALA A 275 5.06 1.69 -19.80
CA ALA A 275 4.40 0.47 -19.32
C ALA A 275 3.02 0.23 -19.96
N PHE A 276 3.00 0.12 -21.30
CA PHE A 276 1.83 -0.29 -22.10
C PHE A 276 1.81 -1.80 -22.30
N SER A 277 0.64 -2.44 -22.39
CA SER A 277 0.61 -3.84 -22.82
C SER A 277 1.10 -3.96 -24.29
N PRO A 278 1.95 -4.95 -24.65
CA PRO A 278 2.60 -5.98 -23.82
C PRO A 278 4.11 -5.72 -23.58
N THR A 279 4.52 -4.47 -23.35
CA THR A 279 5.94 -4.07 -23.22
C THR A 279 6.63 -4.72 -22.01
N THR A 280 7.96 -4.74 -22.02
CA THR A 280 8.77 -5.20 -20.88
C THR A 280 8.46 -4.41 -19.60
N ALA A 281 8.27 -3.08 -19.71
CA ALA A 281 7.92 -2.23 -18.58
C ALA A 281 6.56 -2.59 -17.97
N TRP A 282 5.58 -2.93 -18.81
CA TRP A 282 4.26 -3.40 -18.37
C TRP A 282 4.35 -4.75 -17.66
N LYS A 283 5.09 -5.71 -18.23
CA LYS A 283 5.33 -7.03 -17.60
C LYS A 283 6.04 -6.89 -16.26
N ALA A 284 7.03 -6.00 -16.16
CA ALA A 284 7.70 -5.71 -14.90
C ALA A 284 6.69 -5.16 -13.86
N SER A 285 5.88 -4.18 -14.25
CA SER A 285 4.86 -3.60 -13.38
C SER A 285 3.87 -4.65 -12.87
N ASN A 286 3.43 -5.61 -13.69
CA ASN A 286 2.54 -6.71 -13.29
C ASN A 286 3.14 -7.55 -12.15
N ASN A 287 4.45 -7.82 -12.23
CA ASN A 287 5.12 -8.79 -11.37
C ASN A 287 5.59 -8.20 -10.04
N LEU A 288 5.55 -6.88 -9.87
CA LEU A 288 6.12 -6.23 -8.68
C LEU A 288 5.46 -6.69 -7.38
N TRP A 289 4.15 -6.89 -7.30
CA TRP A 289 3.48 -7.44 -6.10
C TRP A 289 3.14 -8.92 -6.21
N GLY A 290 3.84 -9.65 -7.08
CA GLY A 290 3.72 -11.10 -7.13
C GLY A 290 2.58 -11.64 -7.99
N GLY A 291 1.85 -10.76 -8.67
CA GLY A 291 0.92 -11.17 -9.72
C GLY A 291 1.67 -11.76 -10.93
N ASP A 292 1.06 -12.75 -11.59
CA ASP A 292 1.48 -13.20 -12.92
C ASP A 292 0.32 -13.13 -13.89
N VAL A 293 0.53 -12.35 -14.95
CA VAL A 293 -0.48 -12.09 -15.98
C VAL A 293 0.17 -12.15 -17.36
N ASN A 294 1.02 -13.17 -17.56
CA ASN A 294 1.74 -13.36 -18.82
C ASN A 294 1.04 -14.34 -19.79
N GLY A 295 -0.22 -14.69 -19.55
CA GLY A 295 -1.06 -15.53 -20.44
C GLY A 295 -1.89 -14.71 -21.42
N VAL A 296 -2.04 -15.20 -22.66
CA VAL A 296 -2.72 -14.51 -23.79
C VAL A 296 -4.26 -14.40 -23.62
N SER A 297 -4.83 -15.00 -22.57
CA SER A 297 -6.28 -15.04 -22.34
C SER A 297 -6.75 -14.67 -20.92
N SER A 298 -5.89 -14.06 -20.09
CA SER A 298 -6.27 -13.75 -18.70
C SER A 298 -7.20 -12.55 -18.60
N LEU A 299 -8.45 -12.84 -18.24
CA LEU A 299 -9.55 -11.89 -18.02
C LEU A 299 -9.49 -11.30 -16.60
N ALA A 300 -10.38 -10.35 -16.31
CA ALA A 300 -10.62 -9.92 -14.93
C ALA A 300 -10.99 -11.13 -14.06
N LEU A 301 -10.43 -11.18 -12.85
CA LEU A 301 -10.52 -12.29 -11.89
C LEU A 301 -9.73 -13.57 -12.26
N ASP A 302 -9.01 -13.62 -13.37
CA ASP A 302 -8.11 -14.76 -13.71
C ASP A 302 -6.71 -14.62 -13.13
N THR A 303 -6.33 -13.41 -12.68
CA THR A 303 -4.95 -13.14 -12.29
C THR A 303 -4.55 -13.93 -11.05
N LYS A 304 -3.38 -14.58 -11.12
CA LYS A 304 -2.90 -15.43 -10.04
C LYS A 304 -1.79 -14.71 -9.28
N PHE A 305 -1.89 -14.76 -7.96
CA PHE A 305 -0.75 -14.49 -7.10
C PHE A 305 0.18 -15.70 -7.17
N ILE A 306 1.43 -15.48 -7.57
CA ILE A 306 2.45 -16.53 -7.69
C ILE A 306 3.30 -16.60 -6.44
N GLN A 307 3.82 -15.44 -6.01
CA GLN A 307 4.73 -15.38 -4.87
C GLN A 307 4.87 -13.95 -4.36
N LYS A 308 5.16 -13.81 -3.06
CA LYS A 308 5.51 -12.52 -2.48
C LYS A 308 6.90 -12.09 -2.93
N THR A 309 7.03 -10.89 -3.49
CA THR A 309 8.32 -10.35 -3.95
C THR A 309 8.96 -9.45 -2.89
N ILE A 310 10.17 -8.97 -3.18
CA ILE A 310 10.83 -7.94 -2.36
C ILE A 310 10.07 -6.61 -2.34
N TYR A 311 9.05 -6.37 -3.17
CA TYR A 311 8.30 -5.10 -3.22
C TYR A 311 6.94 -5.14 -2.56
N ASP A 312 6.48 -6.31 -2.11
CA ASP A 312 5.21 -6.44 -1.38
C ASP A 312 5.28 -5.63 -0.07
N PRO A 313 4.36 -4.67 0.17
CA PRO A 313 4.43 -3.76 1.31
C PRO A 313 4.01 -4.43 2.64
N CYS A 314 3.49 -5.65 2.59
CA CYS A 314 2.91 -6.30 3.75
C CYS A 314 3.97 -6.81 4.75
N PRO A 315 3.61 -6.89 6.05
CA PRO A 315 4.41 -7.54 7.08
C PRO A 315 4.72 -9.01 6.76
N LEU A 316 5.65 -9.60 7.51
CA LEU A 316 5.99 -11.01 7.40
C LEU A 316 4.75 -11.91 7.60
N GLY A 317 4.54 -12.92 6.76
CA GLY A 317 3.37 -13.82 6.84
C GLY A 317 2.09 -13.24 6.22
N TRP A 318 2.19 -12.11 5.53
CA TRP A 318 1.09 -11.41 4.87
C TRP A 318 1.50 -10.93 3.47
N HIS A 319 0.60 -10.91 2.50
CA HIS A 319 0.88 -10.39 1.16
C HIS A 319 -0.30 -9.58 0.60
N MET A 320 -0.08 -8.91 -0.53
CA MET A 320 -1.13 -8.19 -1.24
C MET A 320 -2.26 -9.14 -1.68
N PRO A 321 -3.54 -8.75 -1.54
CA PRO A 321 -4.64 -9.67 -1.74
C PRO A 321 -4.94 -9.92 -3.23
N PRO A 322 -5.44 -11.11 -3.59
CA PRO A 322 -5.88 -11.40 -4.95
C PRO A 322 -7.16 -10.62 -5.31
N GLN A 323 -7.49 -10.56 -6.60
CA GLN A 323 -8.64 -9.79 -7.10
C GLN A 323 -9.99 -10.28 -6.57
N ASP A 324 -10.14 -11.58 -6.34
CA ASP A 324 -11.41 -12.23 -5.98
C ASP A 324 -11.84 -11.98 -4.52
N VAL A 325 -10.99 -11.37 -3.70
CA VAL A 325 -11.21 -11.15 -2.26
C VAL A 325 -12.48 -10.36 -1.94
N TRP A 326 -12.93 -9.47 -2.83
CA TRP A 326 -14.08 -8.59 -2.60
C TRP A 326 -15.37 -9.04 -3.30
N THR A 327 -15.36 -10.21 -3.96
CA THR A 327 -16.52 -10.71 -4.73
C THR A 327 -17.81 -10.84 -3.92
N ASN A 328 -17.74 -10.93 -2.60
CA ASN A 328 -18.89 -10.95 -1.70
C ASN A 328 -19.43 -9.56 -1.30
N PHE A 329 -18.84 -8.45 -1.75
CA PHE A 329 -19.25 -7.10 -1.34
C PHE A 329 -20.51 -6.60 -2.05
N THR A 330 -20.94 -7.33 -3.09
CA THR A 330 -22.26 -7.17 -3.69
C THR A 330 -22.99 -8.51 -3.70
N THR A 331 -24.30 -8.44 -3.88
CA THR A 331 -25.20 -9.60 -4.01
C THR A 331 -25.69 -9.73 -5.45
N THR A 332 -26.25 -10.89 -5.80
CA THR A 332 -26.89 -11.14 -7.11
C THR A 332 -28.41 -11.10 -6.99
N ASN A 333 -29.09 -10.90 -8.12
CA ASN A 333 -30.51 -11.20 -8.23
C ASN A 333 -30.80 -11.95 -9.54
N THR A 334 -31.01 -13.26 -9.41
CA THR A 334 -31.35 -14.14 -10.54
C THR A 334 -32.83 -14.13 -10.89
N GLY A 335 -33.68 -13.48 -10.08
CA GLY A 335 -35.13 -13.39 -10.30
C GLY A 335 -35.57 -12.17 -11.12
N GLU A 336 -34.67 -11.22 -11.38
CA GLU A 336 -34.92 -10.05 -12.24
C GLU A 336 -34.63 -10.35 -13.72
N ILE A 337 -35.25 -9.59 -14.63
CA ILE A 337 -35.05 -9.67 -16.07
C ILE A 337 -34.57 -8.30 -16.59
N PRO A 338 -33.30 -8.15 -17.00
CA PRO A 338 -32.22 -9.15 -16.93
C PRO A 338 -31.70 -9.35 -15.50
N PRO A 339 -31.12 -10.53 -15.18
CA PRO A 339 -30.59 -10.79 -13.85
C PRO A 339 -29.37 -9.92 -13.57
N MET A 340 -29.26 -9.41 -12.34
CA MET A 340 -28.07 -8.71 -11.89
C MET A 340 -27.01 -9.75 -11.51
N LEU A 341 -26.04 -9.93 -12.41
CA LEU A 341 -24.92 -10.88 -12.24
C LEU A 341 -23.61 -10.16 -11.93
N ASP A 342 -23.42 -8.92 -12.42
CA ASP A 342 -22.17 -8.17 -12.29
C ASP A 342 -21.82 -7.87 -10.83
N TYR A 343 -20.53 -8.00 -10.51
CA TYR A 343 -20.01 -7.63 -9.21
C TYR A 343 -20.12 -6.12 -9.00
N ASN A 344 -19.95 -5.34 -10.05
CA ASN A 344 -20.05 -3.89 -9.99
C ASN A 344 -21.51 -3.44 -10.12
N THR A 345 -21.95 -2.55 -9.24
CA THR A 345 -23.32 -2.02 -9.28
C THR A 345 -23.41 -0.63 -8.68
N THR A 346 -24.38 0.14 -9.17
CA THR A 346 -24.78 1.44 -8.62
C THR A 346 -26.12 1.36 -7.89
N ILE A 347 -26.73 0.17 -7.83
CA ILE A 347 -28.05 -0.06 -7.24
C ILE A 347 -27.86 -0.45 -5.77
N PRO A 348 -28.29 0.39 -4.81
CA PRO A 348 -27.90 0.19 -3.41
C PRO A 348 -28.45 -1.07 -2.74
N THR A 349 -29.59 -1.60 -3.22
CA THR A 349 -30.15 -2.85 -2.71
C THR A 349 -29.18 -4.03 -2.87
N TYR A 350 -28.29 -3.98 -3.87
CA TYR A 350 -27.29 -5.01 -4.14
C TYR A 350 -25.98 -4.86 -3.37
N TYR A 351 -25.77 -3.77 -2.64
CA TYR A 351 -24.61 -3.65 -1.76
C TYR A 351 -24.73 -4.67 -0.63
N ASN A 352 -23.73 -5.52 -0.44
CA ASN A 352 -23.75 -6.50 0.64
C ASN A 352 -23.31 -5.85 1.96
N SER A 353 -24.11 -4.88 2.41
CA SER A 353 -23.87 -4.00 3.54
C SER A 353 -25.06 -4.01 4.50
N PRO A 354 -24.88 -3.53 5.75
CA PRO A 354 -25.98 -3.24 6.67
C PRO A 354 -27.07 -2.39 6.01
N ALA A 355 -28.32 -2.53 6.46
CA ALA A 355 -29.48 -1.90 5.82
C ALA A 355 -29.34 -0.38 5.72
N GLU A 356 -28.78 0.26 6.76
CA GLU A 356 -28.52 1.69 6.81
C GLU A 356 -27.46 2.19 5.82
N GLU A 357 -26.65 1.28 5.26
CA GLU A 357 -25.58 1.58 4.31
C GLU A 357 -25.88 1.12 2.88
N LYS A 358 -27.05 0.52 2.63
CA LYS A 358 -27.58 0.27 1.28
C LYS A 358 -28.09 1.58 0.64
N ILE A 359 -27.20 2.55 0.53
CA ILE A 359 -27.44 3.89 -0.04
C ILE A 359 -26.27 4.34 -0.92
N ASN A 360 -26.56 5.24 -1.86
CA ASN A 360 -25.57 6.08 -2.53
C ASN A 360 -25.41 7.38 -1.73
N VAL A 361 -24.16 7.82 -1.53
CA VAL A 361 -23.80 8.99 -0.73
C VAL A 361 -23.32 10.13 -1.65
N THR A 362 -24.26 10.87 -2.24
CA THR A 362 -23.93 11.88 -3.27
C THR A 362 -23.04 13.01 -2.73
N VAL A 363 -22.39 13.73 -3.65
CA VAL A 363 -21.58 14.92 -3.31
C VAL A 363 -22.43 16.00 -2.65
N GLU A 364 -23.62 16.28 -3.21
CA GLU A 364 -24.58 17.23 -2.63
C GLU A 364 -25.07 16.79 -1.25
N GLY A 365 -25.21 15.48 -1.03
CA GLY A 365 -25.53 14.88 0.26
C GLY A 365 -24.39 14.92 1.28
N GLY A 366 -23.21 15.46 0.92
CA GLY A 366 -22.04 15.55 1.79
C GLY A 366 -21.26 14.24 1.95
N GLY A 367 -21.50 13.24 1.11
CA GLY A 367 -20.75 11.98 1.10
C GLY A 367 -20.74 11.25 2.44
N PHE A 368 -19.63 10.56 2.71
CA PHE A 368 -19.41 9.86 3.98
C PHE A 368 -19.13 10.80 5.17
N PHE A 369 -19.19 12.13 5.00
CA PHE A 369 -19.14 13.05 6.15
C PHE A 369 -20.49 13.15 6.88
N LYS A 370 -21.58 12.70 6.23
CA LYS A 370 -22.96 12.77 6.76
C LYS A 370 -23.56 11.42 7.13
N THR A 371 -22.78 10.36 7.06
CA THR A 371 -23.17 8.99 7.46
C THR A 371 -22.82 8.69 8.92
N THR A 372 -23.20 7.52 9.44
CA THR A 372 -22.77 7.09 10.79
C THR A 372 -21.28 6.75 10.84
N VAL A 373 -20.78 6.05 9.82
CA VAL A 373 -19.38 5.65 9.68
C VAL A 373 -18.71 6.39 8.53
N TYR A 374 -17.42 6.69 8.64
CA TYR A 374 -16.66 7.42 7.62
C TYR A 374 -16.13 6.49 6.52
N GLY A 375 -17.04 5.83 5.83
CA GLY A 375 -16.74 4.77 4.87
C GLY A 375 -17.90 3.80 4.77
N ARG A 376 -17.58 2.55 4.45
CA ARG A 376 -18.61 1.52 4.19
C ARG A 376 -18.24 0.21 4.86
N ARG A 377 -19.24 -0.47 5.43
CA ARG A 377 -19.16 -1.82 5.97
C ARG A 377 -19.74 -2.82 4.98
N PHE A 378 -19.10 -3.98 4.89
CA PHE A 378 -19.53 -5.07 4.03
C PHE A 378 -19.58 -6.38 4.82
N PHE A 379 -20.60 -7.19 4.58
CA PHE A 379 -20.63 -8.56 5.10
C PHE A 379 -19.61 -9.42 4.36
N ILE A 380 -18.77 -10.13 5.13
CA ILE A 380 -17.58 -10.78 4.58
C ILE A 380 -17.69 -12.30 4.40
N SER A 381 -18.65 -12.94 5.05
CA SER A 381 -18.81 -14.41 5.01
C SER A 381 -20.20 -14.86 4.52
N SER A 382 -21.19 -13.96 4.56
CA SER A 382 -22.56 -14.19 4.10
C SER A 382 -23.20 -12.84 3.71
N THR A 383 -24.54 -12.75 3.74
CA THR A 383 -25.31 -11.51 3.61
C THR A 383 -25.71 -10.89 4.95
N SER A 384 -25.18 -11.42 6.05
CA SER A 384 -25.38 -10.93 7.42
C SER A 384 -24.16 -11.30 8.32
N GLY A 385 -24.17 -10.87 9.58
CA GLY A 385 -23.12 -11.24 10.55
C GLY A 385 -21.90 -10.33 10.50
N GLU A 386 -20.70 -10.94 10.50
CA GLU A 386 -19.42 -10.24 10.57
C GLU A 386 -19.22 -9.27 9.40
N GLN A 387 -18.65 -8.10 9.69
CA GLN A 387 -18.50 -6.98 8.77
C GLN A 387 -17.05 -6.51 8.70
N ALA A 388 -16.59 -6.17 7.51
CA ALA A 388 -15.36 -5.42 7.31
C ALA A 388 -15.65 -3.97 6.97
N PHE A 389 -14.93 -3.05 7.60
CA PHE A 389 -15.00 -1.63 7.28
C PHE A 389 -13.92 -1.21 6.30
N TYR A 390 -14.28 -0.37 5.33
CA TYR A 390 -13.38 0.26 4.38
C TYR A 390 -13.55 1.78 4.46
N PRO A 391 -12.50 2.53 4.83
CA PRO A 391 -12.61 3.96 5.07
C PRO A 391 -12.64 4.77 3.78
N ALA A 392 -13.38 5.88 3.78
CA ALA A 392 -13.49 6.80 2.64
C ALA A 392 -12.30 7.77 2.55
N VAL A 393 -11.08 7.23 2.41
CA VAL A 393 -9.83 8.02 2.46
C VAL A 393 -9.45 8.69 1.13
N GLY A 394 -10.18 8.42 0.05
CA GLY A 394 -9.82 8.94 -1.26
C GLY A 394 -8.54 8.31 -1.81
N TYR A 395 -7.84 9.02 -2.68
CA TYR A 395 -6.61 8.55 -3.29
C TYR A 395 -5.66 9.68 -3.67
N ARG A 396 -4.37 9.35 -3.81
CA ARG A 396 -3.36 10.27 -4.36
C ARG A 396 -3.27 10.11 -5.88
N TYR A 397 -3.59 11.16 -6.63
CA TYR A 397 -3.67 11.10 -8.09
C TYR A 397 -2.29 11.08 -8.75
N GLY A 398 -2.16 10.25 -9.77
CA GLY A 398 -0.87 9.95 -10.42
C GLY A 398 -0.44 11.00 -11.43
N GLY A 399 -1.35 11.88 -11.86
CA GLY A 399 -1.03 12.94 -12.81
C GLY A 399 -0.51 14.24 -12.17
N ASN A 400 -0.80 14.49 -10.90
CA ASN A 400 -0.40 15.74 -10.23
C ASN A 400 -0.05 15.61 -8.73
N GLY A 401 -0.11 14.40 -8.17
CA GLY A 401 0.23 14.12 -6.78
C GLY A 401 -0.76 14.62 -5.73
N GLN A 402 -1.89 15.21 -6.11
CA GLN A 402 -2.92 15.72 -5.19
C GLN A 402 -3.80 14.58 -4.64
N VAL A 403 -4.30 14.74 -3.42
CA VAL A 403 -5.27 13.80 -2.84
C VAL A 403 -6.69 14.22 -3.21
N TYR A 404 -7.44 13.30 -3.81
CA TYR A 404 -8.82 13.52 -4.26
C TYR A 404 -9.80 12.60 -3.52
N ASN A 405 -11.07 13.02 -3.51
CA ASN A 405 -12.22 12.21 -3.08
C ASN A 405 -12.16 11.69 -1.63
N ILE A 406 -11.47 12.42 -0.76
CA ILE A 406 -11.57 12.25 0.70
C ILE A 406 -13.04 12.39 1.10
N GLY A 407 -13.56 11.39 1.81
CA GLY A 407 -14.95 11.29 2.23
C GLY A 407 -15.92 10.79 1.16
N TYR A 408 -15.42 10.33 0.02
CA TYR A 408 -16.25 9.83 -1.08
C TYR A 408 -15.80 8.47 -1.61
N TYR A 409 -14.50 8.16 -1.56
CA TYR A 409 -13.95 6.95 -2.17
C TYR A 409 -13.35 6.04 -1.11
N CYS A 410 -13.88 4.82 -1.01
CA CYS A 410 -13.26 3.71 -0.30
C CYS A 410 -12.53 2.85 -1.34
N CYS A 411 -11.20 2.91 -1.37
CA CYS A 411 -10.40 2.16 -2.33
C CYS A 411 -9.26 1.37 -1.69
N VAL A 412 -8.97 0.18 -2.23
CA VAL A 412 -7.84 -0.66 -1.80
C VAL A 412 -7.30 -1.45 -3.00
N TRP A 413 -5.98 -1.46 -3.16
CA TRP A 413 -5.31 -2.25 -4.21
C TRP A 413 -5.40 -3.76 -3.99
N SER A 414 -5.49 -4.50 -5.10
CA SER A 414 -5.11 -5.93 -5.12
C SER A 414 -3.65 -6.09 -5.58
N SER A 415 -3.15 -7.33 -5.58
CA SER A 415 -1.80 -7.69 -6.05
C SER A 415 -1.62 -7.66 -7.57
N SER A 416 -2.70 -7.47 -8.34
CA SER A 416 -2.74 -7.85 -9.76
C SER A 416 -3.09 -6.69 -10.69
N PRO A 417 -2.60 -6.71 -11.94
CA PRO A 417 -3.15 -5.85 -13.00
C PRO A 417 -4.63 -6.19 -13.23
N TYR A 418 -5.40 -5.37 -13.96
CA TYR A 418 -6.83 -5.65 -14.15
C TYR A 418 -7.08 -6.93 -14.97
N ASP A 419 -6.43 -7.03 -16.14
CA ASP A 419 -6.41 -8.18 -17.03
C ASP A 419 -5.08 -8.20 -17.82
N ASN A 420 -4.92 -9.10 -18.78
CA ASN A 420 -3.69 -9.25 -19.58
C ASN A 420 -3.46 -8.19 -20.67
N SER A 421 -4.42 -7.31 -20.90
CA SER A 421 -4.38 -6.27 -21.92
C SER A 421 -4.29 -4.87 -21.30
N SER A 422 -4.66 -4.76 -20.03
CA SER A 422 -4.84 -3.49 -19.35
C SER A 422 -3.54 -2.92 -18.76
N SER A 423 -3.28 -1.64 -19.06
CA SER A 423 -2.26 -0.84 -18.37
C SER A 423 -2.66 -0.51 -16.91
N PHE A 424 -3.88 -0.84 -16.49
CA PHE A 424 -4.40 -0.56 -15.15
C PHE A 424 -4.20 -1.73 -14.19
N ALA A 425 -4.29 -1.40 -12.89
CA ALA A 425 -4.33 -2.37 -11.81
C ALA A 425 -5.75 -2.57 -11.28
N HIS A 426 -6.00 -3.77 -10.77
CA HIS A 426 -7.26 -4.10 -10.14
C HIS A 426 -7.31 -3.57 -8.70
N TYR A 427 -8.47 -3.03 -8.32
CA TYR A 427 -8.73 -2.53 -6.98
C TYR A 427 -10.22 -2.67 -6.63
N LEU A 428 -10.52 -2.67 -5.33
CA LEU A 428 -11.87 -2.42 -4.84
C LEU A 428 -12.16 -0.93 -4.94
N GLY A 429 -13.21 -0.56 -5.66
CA GLY A 429 -13.73 0.80 -5.69
C GLY A 429 -15.14 0.88 -5.13
N ALA A 430 -15.29 1.20 -3.84
CA ALA A 430 -16.58 1.57 -3.26
C ALA A 430 -16.69 3.10 -3.21
N ILE A 431 -17.18 3.65 -4.32
CA ILE A 431 -17.31 5.08 -4.58
C ILE A 431 -18.64 5.61 -4.01
N ASN A 432 -18.85 6.92 -4.14
CA ASN A 432 -20.02 7.61 -3.61
C ASN A 432 -21.35 7.05 -4.15
N GLU A 433 -21.39 6.63 -5.42
CA GLU A 433 -22.60 6.19 -6.11
C GLU A 433 -22.50 4.76 -6.66
N GLY A 434 -21.60 3.95 -6.12
CA GLY A 434 -21.36 2.60 -6.62
C GLY A 434 -20.47 1.75 -5.74
N VAL A 435 -20.65 0.44 -5.84
CA VAL A 435 -19.73 -0.55 -5.29
C VAL A 435 -19.20 -1.38 -6.45
N GLY A 436 -17.90 -1.28 -6.69
CA GLY A 436 -17.18 -2.00 -7.72
C GLY A 436 -16.09 -2.89 -7.14
N PRO A 437 -16.41 -4.13 -6.73
CA PRO A 437 -15.43 -5.11 -6.28
C PRO A 437 -14.33 -5.41 -7.30
N THR A 438 -14.62 -5.21 -8.60
CA THR A 438 -13.69 -5.42 -9.70
C THR A 438 -13.59 -4.14 -10.54
N SER A 439 -12.70 -3.25 -10.13
CA SER A 439 -12.47 -1.97 -10.80
C SER A 439 -11.03 -1.86 -11.30
N ALA A 440 -10.79 -0.98 -12.27
CA ALA A 440 -9.47 -0.73 -12.86
C ALA A 440 -9.02 0.72 -12.62
N ALA A 441 -7.76 0.93 -12.25
CA ALA A 441 -7.19 2.25 -12.07
C ALA A 441 -5.72 2.33 -12.51
N GLY A 442 -5.29 3.53 -12.91
CA GLY A 442 -3.89 3.82 -13.26
C GLY A 442 -2.92 3.44 -12.14
N ARG A 443 -1.83 2.74 -12.50
CA ARG A 443 -0.84 2.22 -11.55
C ARG A 443 0.03 3.30 -10.91
N GLY A 444 0.05 4.50 -11.50
CA GLY A 444 0.66 5.68 -10.89
C GLY A 444 -0.18 6.30 -9.76
N HIS A 445 -1.44 5.91 -9.57
CA HIS A 445 -2.23 6.35 -8.41
C HIS A 445 -1.72 5.73 -7.12
N GLY A 446 -1.87 6.46 -6.01
CA GLY A 446 -1.65 5.97 -4.66
C GLY A 446 -2.96 5.57 -4.01
N PHE A 447 -3.20 4.27 -3.80
CA PHE A 447 -4.33 3.76 -3.02
C PHE A 447 -3.85 3.05 -1.74
N PRO A 448 -4.72 2.92 -0.73
CA PRO A 448 -4.47 2.06 0.41
C PRO A 448 -4.24 0.59 0.05
N VAL A 449 -3.62 -0.14 0.98
CA VAL A 449 -3.39 -1.58 0.89
C VAL A 449 -3.91 -2.28 2.16
N ARG A 450 -4.46 -3.49 1.99
CA ARG A 450 -4.91 -4.36 3.08
C ARG A 450 -4.47 -5.78 2.77
N CYS A 451 -3.67 -6.37 3.65
CA CYS A 451 -3.02 -7.63 3.34
C CYS A 451 -3.90 -8.84 3.65
N VAL A 452 -3.63 -9.93 2.92
CA VAL A 452 -4.14 -11.28 3.16
C VAL A 452 -3.01 -12.14 3.74
N LYS A 453 -3.35 -13.09 4.62
CA LYS A 453 -2.36 -13.98 5.24
C LYS A 453 -1.77 -14.92 4.19
N GLU A 454 -0.46 -15.11 4.24
CA GLU A 454 0.23 -16.12 3.43
C GLU A 454 -0.32 -17.51 3.79
N THR A 455 -0.81 -18.24 2.79
CA THR A 455 -1.20 -19.65 2.95
C THR A 455 0.03 -20.54 2.77
N PRO A 456 0.22 -21.58 3.61
CA PRO A 456 1.32 -22.54 3.47
C PRO A 456 1.40 -23.23 2.12
#